data_AF-A0A2D9BAW1-F1
#
_entry.id   AF-A0A2D9BAW1-F1
#
_cell.length_a   1.000
_cell.length_b   1.000
_cell.length_c   1.000
_cell.angle_alpha   90.00
_cell.angle_beta   90.00
_cell.angle_gamma   90.00
#
_symmetry.space_group_name_H-M   'P 1'
#
loop_
_entity.id
_entity.type
_entity.pdbx_description
1 polymer ?
#
loop_
_entity_poly.entity_id
_entity_poly.type
_entity_poly.pdbx_seq_one_letter_code
_entity_poly.pdbx_strand_id
1 'polypeptide(L)'
;MEAFLNFFETMPIWMKAGWVFFVLALFWILEGYYSSINLKYKKWKHAKTNLILLAFVMVINAVFGIATAAIFIWLNDSQFGLLHFFQAPIWVELLLSLLVLDFIAQYGVHYLLHKVPAMWRLHIVHHSDKHVDATTGTRHHPFDFIIRETFALIAVVIMGMP
;
A
#
# COMPACT_ATOMS: atom_id res chain seq x y z
N MET A 1 1.05 -15.89 -19.69
CA MET A 1 0.25 -15.01 -18.80
C MET A 1 -0.30 -15.80 -17.62
N GLU A 2 -0.95 -16.94 -17.85
CA GLU A 2 -1.58 -17.75 -16.78
C GLU A 2 -0.65 -18.15 -15.64
N ALA A 3 0.55 -18.69 -15.93
CA ALA A 3 1.51 -19.05 -14.88
C ALA A 3 1.98 -17.86 -14.03
N PHE A 4 2.09 -16.67 -14.65
CA PHE A 4 2.44 -15.43 -13.95
C PHE A 4 1.30 -15.01 -13.02
N LEU A 5 0.06 -14.97 -13.52
CA LEU A 5 -1.11 -14.61 -12.71
C LEU A 5 -1.31 -15.58 -11.54
N ASN A 6 -1.25 -16.88 -11.81
CA ASN A 6 -1.41 -17.93 -10.80
C ASN A 6 -0.37 -17.81 -9.67
N PHE A 7 0.88 -17.45 -10.01
CA PHE A 7 1.93 -17.23 -9.01
C PHE A 7 1.56 -16.09 -8.03
N PHE A 8 1.02 -14.97 -8.52
CA PHE A 8 0.64 -13.85 -7.64
C PHE A 8 -0.66 -14.12 -6.87
N GLU A 9 -1.59 -14.83 -7.49
CA GLU A 9 -2.86 -15.23 -6.88
C GLU A 9 -2.63 -16.19 -5.69
N THR A 10 -1.73 -17.15 -5.84
CA THR A 10 -1.42 -18.16 -4.82
C THR A 10 -0.25 -17.77 -3.92
N MET A 11 0.33 -16.57 -4.09
CA MET A 11 1.50 -16.14 -3.34
C MET A 11 1.21 -16.10 -1.84
N PRO A 12 1.92 -16.89 -1.01
CA PRO A 12 1.65 -16.95 0.41
C PRO A 12 2.07 -15.65 1.12
N ILE A 13 1.38 -15.31 2.22
CA ILE A 13 1.56 -14.06 2.97
C ILE A 13 3.02 -13.88 3.43
N TRP A 14 3.71 -14.95 3.83
CA TRP A 14 5.10 -14.87 4.26
C TRP A 14 6.05 -14.46 3.13
N MET A 15 5.74 -14.79 1.87
CA MET A 15 6.54 -14.39 0.72
C MET A 15 6.34 -12.90 0.41
N LYS A 16 5.10 -12.40 0.55
CA LYS A 16 4.78 -10.96 0.46
C LYS A 16 5.53 -10.17 1.53
N ALA A 17 5.48 -10.63 2.78
CA ALA A 17 6.23 -10.03 3.88
C ALA A 17 7.75 -10.12 3.64
N GLY A 18 8.23 -11.26 3.15
CA GLY A 18 9.64 -11.48 2.80
C GLY A 18 10.15 -10.47 1.78
N TRP A 19 9.37 -10.16 0.75
CA TRP A 19 9.70 -9.12 -0.22
C TRP A 19 9.85 -7.74 0.42
N VAL A 20 8.93 -7.35 1.29
CA VAL A 20 9.00 -6.06 2.01
C VAL A 20 10.29 -5.97 2.82
N PHE A 21 10.59 -6.97 3.63
CA PHE A 21 11.80 -6.98 4.46
C PHE A 21 13.09 -7.09 3.64
N PHE A 22 13.08 -7.85 2.55
CA PHE A 22 14.22 -7.98 1.65
C PHE A 22 14.57 -6.63 1.02
N VAL A 23 13.58 -5.93 0.45
CA VAL A 23 13.77 -4.62 -0.18
C VAL A 23 14.22 -3.59 0.85
N LEU A 24 13.59 -3.54 2.02
CA LEU A 24 13.99 -2.65 3.10
C LEU A 24 15.42 -2.92 3.58
N ALA A 25 15.80 -4.19 3.78
CA ALA A 25 17.14 -4.57 4.21
C ALA A 25 18.19 -4.22 3.15
N LEU A 26 17.89 -4.47 1.87
CA LEU A 26 18.77 -4.10 0.75
C LEU A 26 19.05 -2.59 0.75
N PHE A 27 18.02 -1.76 0.77
CA PHE A 27 18.19 -0.31 0.77
C PHE A 27 18.81 0.21 2.06
N TRP A 28 18.52 -0.40 3.21
CA TRP A 28 19.16 -0.05 4.48
C TRP A 28 20.68 -0.30 4.47
N ILE A 29 21.12 -1.42 3.87
CA ILE A 29 22.54 -1.78 3.71
C ILE A 29 23.19 -0.84 2.69
N LEU A 30 22.56 -0.63 1.53
CA LEU A 30 23.07 0.25 0.49
C LEU A 30 23.25 1.67 1.02
N GLU A 31 22.28 2.19 1.76
CA GLU A 31 22.36 3.51 2.40
C GLU A 31 23.47 3.55 3.45
N GLY A 32 23.65 2.50 4.24
CA GLY A 32 24.76 2.39 5.20
C GLY A 32 26.14 2.36 4.54
N TYR A 33 26.24 1.73 3.36
CA TYR A 33 27.47 1.65 2.57
C TYR A 33 27.78 2.96 1.83
N TYR A 34 26.76 3.59 1.23
CA TYR A 34 26.88 4.84 0.47
C TYR A 34 26.86 6.10 1.33
N SER A 35 26.81 5.98 2.67
CA SER A 35 26.72 7.08 3.63
C SER A 35 27.98 7.94 3.68
N SER A 36 28.31 8.61 2.57
CA SER A 36 29.20 9.79 2.49
C SER A 36 28.63 10.99 3.26
N ILE A 37 27.47 10.81 3.90
CA ILE A 37 26.76 11.75 4.76
C ILE A 37 26.95 11.27 6.20
N ASN A 38 27.60 12.06 7.06
CA ASN A 38 27.67 11.77 8.48
C ASN A 38 26.27 11.90 9.12
N LEU A 39 25.56 10.78 9.29
CA LEU A 39 24.27 10.75 9.97
C LEU A 39 24.49 11.07 11.46
N LYS A 40 24.10 12.28 11.90
CA LYS A 40 24.27 12.75 13.29
C LYS A 40 23.25 12.16 14.28
N TYR A 41 22.37 11.25 13.84
CA TYR A 41 21.27 10.70 14.63
C TYR A 41 21.39 9.19 14.84
N LYS A 42 20.70 8.69 15.88
CA LYS A 42 20.69 7.26 16.21
C LYS A 42 19.76 6.50 15.26
N LYS A 43 20.29 6.03 14.13
CA LYS A 43 19.55 5.32 13.05
C LYS A 43 18.61 4.23 13.58
N TRP A 44 19.10 3.33 14.44
CA TRP A 44 18.28 2.27 15.04
C TRP A 44 17.10 2.76 15.90
N LYS A 45 17.26 3.89 16.60
CA LYS A 45 16.18 4.45 17.42
C LYS A 45 15.06 5.00 16.54
N HIS A 46 15.43 5.62 15.42
CA HIS A 46 14.50 6.13 14.41
C HIS A 46 13.79 4.98 13.68
N ALA A 47 14.56 3.99 13.19
CA ALA A 47 14.05 2.76 12.59
C ALA A 47 13.01 2.06 13.46
N LYS A 48 13.28 1.92 14.77
CA LYS A 48 12.36 1.24 15.69
C LYS A 48 10.96 1.84 15.66
N THR A 49 10.84 3.16 15.66
CA THR A 49 9.54 3.83 15.59
C THR A 49 8.85 3.55 14.26
N ASN A 50 9.58 3.63 13.15
CA ASN A 50 9.03 3.39 11.82
C ASN A 50 8.61 1.93 11.61
N LEU A 51 9.38 0.98 12.14
CA LEU A 51 9.07 -0.46 12.08
C LEU A 51 7.88 -0.84 12.96
N ILE A 52 7.67 -0.20 14.10
CA ILE A 52 6.46 -0.41 14.91
C ILE A 52 5.22 0.08 14.15
N LEU A 53 5.29 1.24 13.51
CA LEU A 53 4.20 1.75 12.68
C LEU A 53 3.96 0.86 11.46
N LEU A 54 5.02 0.38 10.81
CA LEU A 54 4.94 -0.60 9.73
C LEU A 54 4.26 -1.90 10.20
N ALA A 55 4.52 -2.36 11.42
CA ALA A 55 3.86 -3.56 11.96
C ALA A 55 2.33 -3.38 12.05
N PHE A 56 1.85 -2.22 12.51
CA PHE A 56 0.41 -1.92 12.49
C PHE A 56 -0.14 -1.88 11.06
N VAL A 57 0.58 -1.24 10.14
CA VAL A 57 0.21 -1.19 8.72
C VAL A 57 0.11 -2.59 8.11
N MET A 58 1.06 -3.49 8.38
CA MET A 58 1.03 -4.86 7.90
C MET A 58 -0.16 -5.65 8.44
N VAL A 59 -0.52 -5.48 9.72
CA VAL A 59 -1.71 -6.10 10.30
C VAL A 59 -2.99 -5.58 9.63
N ILE A 60 -3.09 -4.27 9.42
CA ILE A 60 -4.24 -3.66 8.72
C ILE A 60 -4.33 -4.19 7.29
N ASN A 61 -3.22 -4.21 6.55
CA ASN A 61 -3.16 -4.72 5.19
C ASN A 61 -3.55 -6.21 5.12
N ALA A 62 -3.17 -7.04 6.09
CA ALA A 62 -3.63 -8.43 6.15
C ALA A 62 -5.15 -8.54 6.36
N VAL A 63 -5.73 -7.73 7.23
CA VAL A 63 -7.19 -7.69 7.48
C VAL A 63 -7.94 -7.20 6.23
N PHE A 64 -7.50 -6.10 5.63
CA PHE A 64 -8.08 -5.59 4.39
C PHE A 64 -7.87 -6.54 3.20
N GLY A 65 -6.77 -7.29 3.16
CA GLY A 65 -6.53 -8.32 2.17
C GLY A 65 -7.57 -9.44 2.21
N ILE A 66 -8.01 -9.87 3.41
CA ILE A 66 -9.10 -10.85 3.57
C ILE A 66 -10.43 -10.24 3.06
N ALA A 67 -10.72 -8.99 3.41
CA ALA A 67 -11.92 -8.30 2.93
C ALA A 67 -11.91 -8.13 1.39
N THR A 68 -10.76 -7.78 0.82
CA THR A 68 -10.56 -7.64 -0.63
C THR A 68 -10.79 -8.97 -1.34
N ALA A 69 -10.26 -10.08 -0.81
CA ALA A 69 -10.48 -11.41 -1.37
C ALA A 69 -11.97 -11.79 -1.36
N ALA A 70 -12.70 -11.51 -0.28
CA ALA A 70 -14.15 -11.73 -0.22
C ALA A 70 -14.91 -10.86 -1.23
N ILE A 71 -14.49 -9.60 -1.41
CA ILE A 71 -15.05 -8.69 -2.42
C ILE A 71 -14.81 -9.22 -3.84
N PHE A 72 -13.62 -9.73 -4.16
CA PHE A 72 -13.36 -10.31 -5.49
C PHE A 72 -14.24 -11.52 -5.80
N ILE A 73 -14.46 -12.41 -4.83
CA ILE A 73 -15.39 -13.54 -5.00
C ILE A 73 -16.81 -13.00 -5.33
N TRP A 74 -17.28 -12.02 -4.55
CA TRP A 74 -18.58 -11.41 -4.79
C TRP A 74 -18.68 -10.67 -6.13
N LEU A 75 -17.64 -9.95 -6.55
CA LEU A 75 -17.60 -9.25 -7.84
C LEU A 75 -17.65 -10.26 -9.00
N ASN A 76 -16.91 -11.37 -8.90
CA ASN A 76 -16.95 -12.43 -9.90
C ASN A 76 -18.34 -13.08 -10.01
N ASP A 77 -19.05 -13.26 -8.89
CA ASP A 77 -20.38 -13.87 -8.93
C ASP A 77 -21.48 -12.89 -9.38
N SER A 78 -21.38 -11.63 -8.94
CA SER A 78 -22.40 -10.61 -9.21
C SER A 78 -22.20 -9.89 -10.55
N GLN A 79 -20.99 -9.95 -11.12
CA GLN A 79 -20.58 -9.16 -12.29
C GLN A 79 -20.85 -7.66 -12.10
N PHE A 80 -20.74 -7.18 -10.85
CA PHE A 80 -20.97 -5.78 -10.51
C PHE A 80 -19.71 -4.94 -10.81
N GLY A 81 -19.88 -3.78 -11.43
CA GLY A 81 -18.83 -2.78 -11.58
C GLY A 81 -18.65 -2.29 -13.01
N LEU A 82 -17.96 -1.15 -13.17
CA LEU A 82 -17.84 -0.46 -14.45
C LEU A 82 -17.14 -1.29 -15.54
N LEU A 83 -16.16 -2.12 -15.19
CA LEU A 83 -15.42 -2.93 -16.15
C LEU A 83 -16.27 -4.05 -16.76
N HIS A 84 -17.30 -4.54 -16.05
CA HIS A 84 -18.23 -5.54 -16.58
C HIS A 84 -19.20 -4.98 -17.64
N PHE A 85 -19.27 -3.66 -17.84
CA PHE A 85 -20.13 -3.06 -18.86
C PHE A 85 -19.59 -3.16 -20.29
N PHE A 86 -18.32 -3.53 -20.46
CA PHE A 86 -17.71 -3.68 -21.78
C PHE A 86 -16.81 -4.90 -21.81
N GLN A 87 -16.62 -5.46 -23.00
CA GLN A 87 -15.66 -6.55 -23.18
C GLN A 87 -14.31 -5.95 -23.53
N ALA A 88 -13.31 -6.18 -22.67
CA ALA A 88 -11.94 -5.81 -22.95
C ALA A 88 -10.98 -6.99 -22.70
N PRO A 89 -9.80 -7.00 -23.31
CA PRO A 89 -8.74 -7.90 -22.89
C PRO A 89 -8.33 -7.62 -21.45
N ILE A 90 -8.01 -8.68 -20.68
CA ILE A 90 -7.62 -8.57 -19.26
C ILE A 90 -6.52 -7.53 -18.98
N TRP A 91 -5.58 -7.33 -19.90
CA TRP A 91 -4.51 -6.33 -19.71
C TRP A 91 -5.04 -4.90 -19.71
N VAL A 92 -6.13 -4.62 -20.42
CA VAL A 92 -6.80 -3.30 -20.43
C VAL A 92 -7.52 -3.09 -19.11
N GLU A 93 -8.24 -4.10 -18.63
CA GLU A 93 -8.93 -4.06 -17.34
C GLU A 93 -7.94 -3.84 -16.19
N LEU A 94 -6.81 -4.55 -16.20
CA LEU A 94 -5.72 -4.34 -15.24
C LEU A 94 -5.12 -2.94 -15.32
N LEU A 95 -4.89 -2.42 -16.53
CA LEU A 95 -4.36 -1.06 -16.73
C LEU A 95 -5.33 -0.01 -16.19
N LEU A 96 -6.62 -0.11 -16.51
CA LEU A 96 -7.66 0.79 -16.01
C LEU A 96 -7.77 0.69 -14.49
N SER A 97 -7.72 -0.52 -13.93
CA SER A 97 -7.77 -0.76 -12.50
C SER A 97 -6.60 -0.08 -11.78
N LEU A 98 -5.38 -0.22 -12.32
CA LEU A 98 -4.18 0.43 -11.78
C LEU A 98 -4.29 1.95 -11.83
N LEU A 99 -4.74 2.53 -12.95
CA LEU A 99 -4.91 3.98 -13.08
C LEU A 99 -5.96 4.54 -12.11
N VAL A 100 -7.07 3.82 -11.91
CA VAL A 100 -8.13 4.23 -10.98
C VAL A 100 -7.68 4.07 -9.52
N LEU A 101 -6.97 2.99 -9.18
CA LEU A 101 -6.37 2.82 -7.85
C LEU A 101 -5.35 3.92 -7.53
N ASP A 102 -4.48 4.26 -8.49
CA ASP A 102 -3.54 5.37 -8.32
C ASP A 102 -4.28 6.69 -8.11
N PHE A 103 -5.24 7.01 -8.98
CA PHE A 103 -5.97 8.28 -8.89
C PHE A 103 -6.81 8.40 -7.61
N ILE A 104 -7.54 7.35 -7.22
CA ILE A 104 -8.45 7.39 -6.07
C ILE A 104 -7.71 7.10 -4.77
N ALA A 105 -7.04 5.96 -4.67
CA ALA A 105 -6.51 5.44 -3.41
C ALA A 105 -5.10 5.96 -3.06
N GLN A 106 -4.32 6.39 -4.06
CA GLN A 106 -3.02 7.03 -3.83
C GLN A 106 -3.15 8.55 -3.87
N TYR A 107 -3.32 9.13 -5.05
CA TYR A 107 -3.34 10.57 -5.26
C TYR A 107 -4.50 11.24 -4.52
N GLY A 108 -5.73 10.78 -4.74
CA GLY A 108 -6.94 11.37 -4.18
C GLY A 108 -6.97 11.36 -2.66
N VAL A 109 -6.74 10.19 -2.04
CA VAL A 109 -6.64 10.09 -0.59
C VAL A 109 -5.51 10.95 -0.05
N HIS A 110 -4.33 10.94 -0.68
CA HIS A 110 -3.21 11.75 -0.20
C HIS A 110 -3.51 13.25 -0.28
N TYR A 111 -4.15 13.71 -1.35
CA TYR A 111 -4.65 15.07 -1.45
C TYR A 111 -5.62 15.40 -0.29
N LEU A 112 -6.58 14.52 -0.01
CA LEU A 112 -7.52 14.70 1.10
C LEU A 112 -6.82 14.69 2.47
N LEU A 113 -5.82 13.82 2.65
CA LEU A 113 -5.00 13.75 3.86
C LEU A 113 -4.24 15.07 4.11
N HIS A 114 -3.90 15.81 3.06
CA HIS A 114 -3.29 17.14 3.17
C HIS A 114 -4.30 18.28 3.28
N LYS A 115 -5.52 18.12 2.75
CA LYS A 115 -6.51 19.21 2.70
C LYS A 115 -7.51 19.21 3.85
N VAL A 116 -7.94 18.04 4.32
CA VAL A 116 -8.96 17.92 5.36
C VAL A 116 -8.30 17.99 6.74
N PRO A 117 -8.65 18.95 7.62
CA PRO A 117 -7.94 19.16 8.89
C PRO A 117 -7.89 17.93 9.81
N ALA A 118 -8.96 17.14 9.87
CA ALA A 118 -8.99 15.91 10.67
C ALA A 118 -8.04 14.85 10.12
N MET A 119 -7.98 14.69 8.79
CA MET A 119 -7.11 13.73 8.12
C MET A 119 -5.64 14.16 8.20
N TRP A 120 -5.36 15.47 8.11
CA TRP A 120 -4.02 16.01 8.29
C TRP A 120 -3.42 15.69 9.65
N ARG A 121 -4.22 15.70 10.72
CA ARG A 121 -3.76 15.33 12.07
C ARG A 121 -3.27 13.87 12.15
N LEU A 122 -3.77 12.99 11.29
CA LEU A 122 -3.26 11.62 11.15
C LEU A 122 -2.02 11.60 10.28
N HIS A 123 -2.09 12.28 9.13
CA HIS A 123 -1.03 12.30 8.13
C HIS A 123 0.26 12.99 8.59
N ILE A 124 0.18 13.92 9.56
CA ILE A 124 1.35 14.58 10.14
C ILE A 124 2.32 13.59 10.81
N VAL A 125 1.89 12.37 11.18
CA VAL A 125 2.82 11.34 11.65
C VAL A 125 3.88 11.03 10.59
N HIS A 126 3.48 10.95 9.33
CA HIS A 126 4.39 10.77 8.20
C HIS A 126 5.28 12.00 7.98
N HIS A 127 4.69 13.20 7.94
CA HIS A 127 5.42 14.46 7.70
C HIS A 127 6.28 14.95 8.87
N SER A 128 6.08 14.40 10.07
CA SER A 128 6.88 14.76 11.25
C SER A 128 8.19 13.98 11.36
N ASP A 129 8.59 13.25 10.31
CA ASP A 129 9.91 12.66 10.25
C ASP A 129 11.01 13.69 10.07
N LYS A 130 11.97 13.68 10.98
CA LYS A 130 13.10 14.62 11.01
C LYS A 130 14.31 14.09 10.28
N HIS A 131 14.28 12.81 9.90
CA HIS A 131 15.35 12.15 9.18
C HIS A 131 14.76 11.37 8.02
N VAL A 132 15.52 11.30 6.94
CA VAL A 132 15.16 10.52 5.76
C VAL A 132 16.12 9.36 5.69
N ASP A 133 15.59 8.17 5.87
CA ASP A 133 16.29 6.91 5.57
C ASP A 133 15.35 5.88 4.97
N ALA A 134 15.87 4.68 4.67
CA ALA A 134 15.11 3.57 4.09
C ALA A 134 13.81 3.21 4.84
N THR A 135 13.65 3.60 6.11
CA THR A 135 12.42 3.34 6.89
C THR A 135 11.43 4.51 6.91
N THR A 136 11.82 5.71 6.47
CA THR A 136 10.95 6.90 6.51
C THR A 136 9.64 6.70 5.73
N GLY A 137 9.71 6.00 4.59
CA GLY A 137 8.53 5.68 3.79
C GLY A 137 7.53 4.75 4.48
N THR A 138 7.91 4.05 5.55
CA THR A 138 7.02 3.11 6.25
C THR A 138 6.28 3.75 7.42
N ARG A 139 6.51 5.06 7.65
CA ARG A 139 5.99 5.78 8.80
C ARG A 139 4.57 6.30 8.55
N HIS A 140 3.57 5.45 8.74
CA HIS A 140 2.15 5.83 8.62
C HIS A 140 1.40 5.69 9.94
N HIS A 141 0.49 6.63 10.21
CA HIS A 141 -0.47 6.46 11.30
C HIS A 141 -1.44 5.32 10.95
N PRO A 142 -1.79 4.39 11.87
CA PRO A 142 -2.72 3.29 11.57
C PRO A 142 -4.03 3.73 10.92
N PHE A 143 -4.69 4.76 11.45
CA PHE A 143 -5.91 5.34 10.84
C PHE A 143 -5.69 6.03 9.48
N ASP A 144 -4.52 6.64 9.21
CA ASP A 144 -4.20 7.17 7.87
C ASP A 144 -4.20 6.02 6.84
N PHE A 145 -3.62 4.88 7.23
CA PHE A 145 -3.57 3.70 6.39
C PHE A 145 -4.94 3.04 6.20
N ILE A 146 -5.78 2.95 7.26
CA ILE A 146 -7.16 2.46 7.14
C ILE A 146 -7.97 3.29 6.14
N ILE A 147 -7.81 4.61 6.12
CA ILE A 147 -8.51 5.47 5.16
C ILE A 147 -8.05 5.14 3.73
N ARG A 148 -6.74 4.99 3.51
CA ARG A 148 -6.19 4.60 2.19
C ARG A 148 -6.75 3.28 1.69
N GLU A 149 -6.71 2.25 2.54
CA GLU A 149 -7.25 0.92 2.22
C GLU A 149 -8.78 0.94 1.99
N THR A 150 -9.51 1.80 2.71
CA THR A 150 -10.96 1.98 2.50
C THR A 150 -11.26 2.56 1.12
N PHE A 151 -10.52 3.58 0.69
CA PHE A 151 -10.67 4.15 -0.65
C PHE A 151 -10.25 3.17 -1.75
N ALA A 152 -9.21 2.36 -1.49
CA ALA A 152 -8.83 1.27 -2.39
C ALA A 152 -9.97 0.27 -2.57
N LEU A 153 -10.58 -0.20 -1.48
CA LEU A 153 -11.74 -1.10 -1.54
C LEU A 153 -12.93 -0.48 -2.27
N ILE A 154 -13.23 0.80 -2.03
CA ILE A 154 -14.30 1.51 -2.75
C ILE A 154 -14.01 1.53 -4.25
N ALA A 155 -12.77 1.83 -4.65
CA ALA A 155 -12.38 1.81 -6.05
C ALA A 155 -12.51 0.42 -6.68
N VAL A 156 -12.06 -0.63 -5.97
CA VAL A 156 -12.21 -2.04 -6.38
C VAL A 156 -13.66 -2.38 -6.67
N VAL A 157 -14.56 -2.06 -5.73
CA VAL A 157 -16.00 -2.35 -5.83
C VAL A 157 -16.65 -1.58 -6.97
N ILE A 158 -16.39 -0.26 -7.09
CA ILE A 158 -17.00 0.57 -8.14
C ILE A 158 -16.56 0.12 -9.53
N MET A 159 -15.28 -0.19 -9.69
CA MET A 159 -14.76 -0.62 -10.99
C MET A 159 -15.13 -2.06 -11.34
N GLY A 160 -15.35 -2.93 -10.35
CA GLY A 160 -15.45 -4.37 -10.61
C GLY A 160 -14.11 -4.88 -11.15
N MET A 161 -13.04 -4.63 -10.40
CA MET A 161 -11.67 -4.97 -10.84
C MET A 161 -11.51 -6.49 -10.97
N PRO A 162 -10.80 -6.96 -12.01
CA PRO A 162 -10.54 -8.38 -12.23
C PRO A 162 -9.48 -8.96 -11.29
#